data_AF-A0A1H0J3W2-F1
#
_entry.id   AF-A0A1H0J3W2-F1
#
_cell.length_a   1.000
_cell.length_b   1.000
_cell.length_c   1.000
_cell.angle_alpha   90.00
_cell.angle_beta   90.00
_cell.angle_gamma   90.00
#
_symmetry.space_group_name_H-M   'P 1'
#
loop_
_entity.id
_entity.type
_entity.pdbx_description
1 polymer ?
#
loop_
_entity_poly.entity_id
_entity_poly.type
_entity_poly.pdbx_seq_one_letter_code
_entity_poly.pdbx_strand_id
1 'polypeptide(L)'
;MPHHDTTALSGTIQHVFAHRFTLEADGTTHLADLGPKGADAFPLTAGLRVSLEGERRPSEIKVTRIAADGREPVLIQHKKPHHPPGPARPDVPADPAQALAAAAASGWTVTDTPRRKPKHFELLAHRGDDVATELHVDFAGTIYKQKPADPAKWAAGA
;
A
#
# COMPACT_ATOMS: atom_id res chain seq x y z
N MET A 1 14.14 -21.61 -11.78
CA MET A 1 13.62 -21.89 -10.42
C MET A 1 14.24 -20.84 -9.50
N PRO A 2 13.47 -19.95 -8.84
CA PRO A 2 14.09 -19.06 -7.86
C PRO A 2 14.53 -19.89 -6.66
N HIS A 3 15.83 -19.91 -6.38
CA HIS A 3 16.38 -20.49 -5.17
C HIS A 3 15.95 -19.60 -4.00
N HIS A 4 15.00 -20.07 -3.21
CA HIS A 4 14.66 -19.43 -1.93
C HIS A 4 15.71 -19.86 -0.91
N ASP A 5 16.87 -19.21 -0.90
CA ASP A 5 17.88 -19.45 0.12
C ASP A 5 17.33 -19.00 1.47
N THR A 6 16.91 -19.97 2.26
CA THR A 6 16.49 -19.74 3.64
C THR A 6 17.75 -19.66 4.51
N THR A 7 17.83 -18.65 5.36
CA THR A 7 18.96 -18.42 6.27
C THR A 7 18.46 -18.33 7.70
N ALA A 8 19.29 -18.78 8.63
CA ALA A 8 19.07 -18.67 10.07
C ALA A 8 20.28 -17.98 10.70
N LEU A 9 20.03 -16.96 11.52
CA LEU A 9 21.07 -16.14 12.14
C LEU A 9 20.71 -15.84 13.59
N SER A 10 21.72 -15.66 14.43
CA SER A 10 21.56 -15.17 15.79
C SER A 10 22.52 -14.02 16.03
N GLY A 11 22.02 -12.92 16.59
CA GLY A 11 22.80 -11.69 16.69
C GLY A 11 22.14 -10.63 17.52
N THR A 12 22.72 -9.43 17.51
CA THR A 12 22.22 -8.27 18.26
C THR A 12 21.63 -7.24 17.30
N ILE A 13 20.43 -6.76 17.61
CA ILE A 13 19.80 -5.68 16.85
C ILE A 13 20.58 -4.38 17.10
N GLN A 14 21.08 -3.75 16.03
CA GLN A 14 21.84 -2.50 16.14
C GLN A 14 20.93 -1.27 15.93
N HIS A 15 20.12 -1.28 14.86
CA HIS A 15 19.25 -0.16 14.49
C HIS A 15 17.87 -0.68 14.06
N VAL A 16 16.83 0.11 14.33
CA VAL A 16 15.43 -0.21 13.98
C VAL A 16 14.85 0.91 13.12
N PHE A 17 14.22 0.54 12.00
CA PHE A 17 13.61 1.42 11.00
C PHE A 17 12.18 0.93 10.73
N ALA A 18 11.22 1.38 11.54
CA ALA A 18 9.86 0.85 11.54
C ALA A 18 9.83 -0.69 11.69
N HIS A 19 9.54 -1.43 10.63
CA HIS A 19 9.50 -2.90 10.62
C HIS A 19 10.78 -3.58 10.12
N ARG A 20 11.82 -2.79 9.82
CA ARG A 20 13.14 -3.27 9.43
C ARG A 20 14.14 -3.02 10.53
N PHE A 21 15.21 -3.79 10.55
CA PHE A 21 16.29 -3.62 11.51
C PHE A 21 17.60 -4.18 10.98
N THR A 22 18.72 -3.70 11.50
CA THR A 22 20.03 -4.29 11.25
C THR A 22 20.40 -5.25 12.36
N LEU A 23 20.79 -6.47 12.01
CA LEU A 23 21.30 -7.50 12.91
C LEU A 23 22.81 -7.63 12.71
N GLU A 24 23.59 -7.50 13.78
CA GLU A 24 25.00 -7.88 13.77
C GLU A 24 25.13 -9.34 14.21
N ALA A 25 25.62 -10.19 13.30
CA ALA A 25 25.83 -11.61 13.50
C ALA A 25 27.12 -12.03 12.77
N ASP A 26 27.92 -12.87 13.42
CA ASP A 26 29.19 -13.37 12.89
C ASP A 26 30.14 -12.27 12.37
N GLY A 27 30.15 -11.11 13.06
CA GLY A 27 30.98 -9.95 12.68
C GLY A 27 30.49 -9.22 11.43
N THR A 28 29.32 -9.56 10.90
CA THR A 28 28.71 -8.91 9.73
C THR A 28 27.36 -8.31 10.06
N THR A 29 26.99 -7.24 9.36
CA THR A 29 25.68 -6.59 9.52
C THR A 29 24.73 -7.05 8.43
N HIS A 30 23.54 -7.49 8.83
CA HIS A 30 22.47 -7.91 7.93
C HIS A 30 21.24 -7.02 8.09
N LEU A 31 20.63 -6.62 6.98
CA LEU A 31 19.32 -5.98 7.01
C LEU A 31 18.22 -7.05 7.04
N ALA A 32 17.29 -6.93 7.97
CA ALA A 32 16.17 -7.84 8.16
C ALA A 32 14.84 -7.08 8.20
N ASP A 33 13.77 -7.73 7.75
CA ASP A 33 12.43 -7.13 7.63
C ASP A 33 11.37 -8.10 8.16
N LEU A 34 10.64 -7.67 9.21
CA LEU A 34 9.52 -8.42 9.81
C LEU A 34 8.17 -8.16 9.13
N GLY A 35 8.08 -7.12 8.30
CA GLY A 35 6.84 -6.52 7.86
C GLY A 35 6.06 -5.87 9.01
N PRO A 36 5.04 -5.04 8.72
CA PRO A 36 4.28 -4.32 9.76
C PRO A 36 3.70 -5.25 10.83
N LYS A 37 3.03 -6.33 10.40
CA LYS A 37 2.41 -7.30 11.31
C LYS A 37 3.42 -8.02 12.20
N GLY A 38 4.61 -8.32 11.68
CA GLY A 38 5.66 -8.96 12.46
C GLY A 38 6.24 -8.00 13.50
N ALA A 39 6.42 -6.73 13.14
CA ALA A 39 6.89 -5.70 14.08
C ALA A 39 5.85 -5.37 15.17
N ASP A 40 4.55 -5.42 14.86
CA ASP A 40 3.47 -5.30 15.84
C ASP A 40 3.48 -6.46 16.85
N ALA A 41 3.76 -7.69 16.37
CA ALA A 41 3.78 -8.90 17.19
C ALA A 41 5.09 -9.11 17.95
N PHE A 42 6.21 -8.61 17.42
CA PHE A 42 7.53 -8.69 18.04
C PHE A 42 8.16 -7.28 18.08
N PRO A 43 7.95 -6.52 19.18
CA PRO A 43 8.51 -5.20 19.33
C PRO A 43 10.04 -5.22 19.24
N LEU A 44 10.55 -4.51 18.22
CA LEU A 44 11.97 -4.39 17.93
C LEU A 44 12.61 -3.35 18.84
N THR A 45 13.80 -3.64 19.36
CA THR A 45 14.58 -2.72 20.20
C THR A 45 16.05 -2.89 19.92
N ALA A 46 16.80 -1.79 19.79
CA ALA A 46 18.25 -1.85 19.68
C ALA A 46 18.88 -2.46 20.94
N GLY A 47 19.96 -3.21 20.77
CA GLY A 47 20.60 -4.00 21.83
C GLY A 47 19.94 -5.34 22.14
N LEU A 48 18.75 -5.63 21.58
CA LEU A 48 18.10 -6.92 21.79
C LEU A 48 18.82 -8.04 21.04
N ARG A 49 19.18 -9.11 21.75
CA ARG A 49 19.68 -10.34 21.14
C ARG A 49 18.51 -11.17 20.63
N VAL A 50 18.58 -11.58 19.37
CA VAL A 50 17.53 -12.36 18.71
C VAL A 50 18.12 -13.49 17.89
N SER A 51 17.32 -14.55 17.70
CA SER A 51 17.50 -15.53 16.63
C SER A 51 16.40 -15.35 15.60
N LEU A 52 16.75 -15.43 14.31
CA LEU A 52 15.80 -15.29 13.23
C LEU A 52 16.03 -16.33 12.14
N GLU A 53 14.95 -16.67 11.45
CA GLU A 53 14.95 -17.42 10.21
C GLU A 53 14.22 -16.60 9.15
N GLY A 54 14.64 -16.72 7.90
CA GLY A 54 14.00 -16.00 6.82
C GLY A 54 14.57 -16.29 5.46
N GLU A 55 13.92 -15.75 4.44
CA GLU A 55 14.39 -15.84 3.06
C GLU A 55 15.42 -14.74 2.78
N ARG A 56 16.61 -15.14 2.32
CA ARG A 56 17.64 -14.21 1.86
C ARG A 56 17.23 -13.62 0.51
N ARG A 57 17.01 -12.32 0.48
CA ARG A 57 16.88 -11.50 -0.73
C ARG A 57 18.21 -10.80 -1.02
N PRO A 58 18.41 -10.25 -2.23
CA PRO A 58 19.64 -9.52 -2.55
C PRO A 58 19.94 -8.35 -1.59
N SER A 59 18.92 -7.70 -1.03
CA SER A 59 19.08 -6.50 -0.19
C SER A 59 18.73 -6.71 1.28
N GLU A 60 18.02 -7.77 1.64
CA GLU A 60 17.51 -7.98 3.01
C GLU A 60 17.16 -9.44 3.27
N ILE A 61 16.91 -9.78 4.53
CA ILE A 61 16.33 -11.04 4.94
C ILE A 61 14.85 -10.80 5.23
N LYS A 62 13.97 -11.48 4.49
CA LYS A 62 12.54 -11.52 4.80
C LYS A 62 12.29 -12.53 5.90
N VAL A 63 12.12 -12.04 7.12
CA VAL A 63 12.07 -12.87 8.33
C VAL A 63 10.75 -13.62 8.39
N THR A 64 10.81 -14.94 8.50
CA THR A 64 9.65 -15.83 8.65
C THR A 64 9.48 -16.31 10.10
N ARG A 65 10.52 -16.21 10.92
CA ARG A 65 10.49 -16.52 12.35
C ARG A 65 11.50 -15.66 13.10
N ILE A 66 11.12 -15.16 14.28
CA ILE A 66 12.02 -14.44 15.18
C ILE A 66 11.77 -14.86 16.63
N ALA A 67 12.83 -14.97 17.43
CA ALA A 67 12.77 -15.27 18.84
C ALA A 67 13.81 -14.46 19.62
N ALA A 68 13.57 -14.27 20.92
CA ALA A 68 14.54 -13.75 21.88
C ALA A 68 14.36 -14.50 23.20
N ASP A 69 15.40 -14.50 24.03
CA ASP A 69 15.36 -15.15 25.33
C ASP A 69 14.22 -14.59 26.20
N GLY A 70 13.45 -15.49 26.81
CA GLY A 70 12.29 -15.14 27.63
C GLY A 70 11.08 -14.61 26.84
N ARG A 71 11.07 -14.71 25.50
CA ARG A 71 9.91 -14.37 24.66
C ARG A 71 9.46 -15.58 23.85
N GLU A 72 8.15 -15.70 23.68
CA GLU A 72 7.60 -16.68 22.74
C GLU A 72 8.06 -16.36 21.32
N PRO A 73 8.52 -17.36 20.54
CA PRO A 73 8.88 -17.14 19.15
C PRO A 73 7.68 -16.71 18.30
N VAL A 74 7.91 -15.75 17.41
CA VAL A 74 6.88 -15.23 16.50
C VAL A 74 7.11 -15.79 15.11
N LEU A 75 6.08 -16.43 14.56
CA LEU A 75 6.02 -16.84 13.15
C LEU A 75 5.39 -15.72 12.33
N ILE A 76 6.03 -15.39 11.21
CA ILE A 76 5.68 -14.23 10.38
C ILE A 76 5.23 -14.72 9.01
N GLN A 77 3.98 -14.41 8.67
CA GLN A 77 3.42 -14.68 7.36
C GLN A 77 3.40 -13.41 6.51
N HIS A 78 4.32 -13.35 5.54
CA HIS A 78 4.34 -12.32 4.50
C HIS A 78 3.30 -12.63 3.42
N LYS A 79 2.01 -12.60 3.76
CA LYS A 79 0.97 -12.67 2.73
C LYS A 79 0.99 -11.37 1.94
N LYS A 80 1.35 -11.45 0.66
CA LYS A 80 1.02 -10.36 -0.27
C LYS A 80 -0.49 -10.14 -0.18
N PRO A 81 -0.98 -8.90 -0.02
CA PRO A 81 -2.38 -8.62 -0.23
C PRO A 81 -2.72 -9.13 -1.63
N HIS A 82 -3.49 -10.20 -1.73
CA HIS A 82 -4.12 -10.59 -2.97
C HIS A 82 -5.21 -9.55 -3.20
N HIS A 83 -4.85 -8.45 -3.85
CA HIS A 83 -5.86 -7.63 -4.47
C HIS A 83 -6.49 -8.52 -5.55
N PRO A 84 -7.80 -8.81 -5.48
CA PRO A 84 -8.47 -9.45 -6.60
C PRO A 84 -8.15 -8.61 -7.84
N PRO A 85 -7.91 -9.23 -9.01
CA PRO A 85 -7.83 -8.48 -10.25
C PRO A 85 -9.10 -7.63 -10.32
N GLY A 86 -8.92 -6.31 -10.37
CA GLY A 86 -10.04 -5.41 -10.53
C GLY A 86 -10.82 -5.78 -11.80
N PRO A 87 -12.11 -5.41 -11.89
CA PRO A 87 -12.89 -5.68 -13.09
C PRO A 87 -12.13 -5.18 -14.32
N ALA A 88 -12.07 -6.02 -15.36
CA ALA A 88 -11.45 -5.66 -16.63
C ALA A 88 -12.17 -4.41 -17.15
N ARG A 89 -11.42 -3.32 -17.30
CA ARG A 89 -11.95 -2.07 -17.87
C ARG A 89 -11.84 -2.17 -19.39
N PRO A 90 -12.87 -1.76 -20.15
CA PRO A 90 -12.79 -1.74 -21.60
C PRO A 90 -11.64 -0.81 -22.05
N ASP A 91 -10.94 -1.20 -23.12
CA ASP A 91 -9.91 -0.36 -23.75
C ASP A 91 -10.58 0.70 -24.63
N VAL A 92 -11.04 1.77 -23.98
CA VAL A 92 -11.70 2.91 -24.62
C VAL A 92 -10.86 4.18 -24.47
N PRO A 93 -10.91 5.09 -25.47
CA PRO A 93 -10.22 6.37 -25.40
C PRO A 93 -10.56 7.15 -24.13
N ALA A 94 -9.57 7.83 -23.58
CA ALA A 94 -9.75 8.70 -22.42
C ALA A 94 -10.39 10.04 -22.83
N ASP A 95 -11.70 10.01 -23.11
CA ASP A 95 -12.49 11.18 -23.49
C ASP A 95 -13.16 11.83 -22.26
N PRO A 96 -12.81 13.06 -21.87
CA PRO A 96 -13.46 13.75 -20.76
C PRO A 96 -14.94 14.04 -21.01
N ALA A 97 -15.39 14.18 -22.26
CA ALA A 97 -16.81 14.41 -22.58
C ALA A 97 -17.68 13.21 -22.17
N GLN A 98 -17.18 11.98 -22.34
CA GLN A 98 -17.85 10.77 -21.88
C GLN A 98 -18.03 10.75 -20.36
N ALA A 99 -17.01 11.16 -19.60
CA ALA A 99 -17.08 11.22 -18.14
C ALA A 99 -18.07 12.29 -17.65
N LEU A 100 -18.08 13.47 -18.29
CA LEU A 100 -19.04 14.54 -18.00
C LEU A 100 -20.47 14.11 -18.32
N ALA A 101 -20.68 13.46 -19.48
CA ALA A 101 -21.99 12.95 -19.88
C ALA A 101 -22.51 11.90 -18.89
N ALA A 102 -21.66 10.98 -18.43
CA ALA A 102 -22.04 9.97 -17.44
C ALA A 102 -22.41 10.59 -16.07
N ALA A 103 -21.69 11.61 -15.64
CA ALA A 103 -22.01 12.37 -14.42
C ALA A 103 -23.38 13.07 -14.55
N ALA A 104 -23.60 13.79 -15.65
CA ALA A 104 -24.86 14.48 -15.93
C ALA A 104 -26.05 13.50 -16.02
N ALA A 105 -25.89 12.38 -16.74
CA ALA A 105 -26.90 11.32 -16.83
C ALA A 105 -27.24 10.69 -15.46
N SER A 106 -26.29 10.75 -14.52
CA SER A 106 -26.47 10.29 -13.13
C SER A 106 -26.93 11.40 -12.17
N GLY A 107 -27.36 12.56 -12.71
CA GLY A 107 -27.91 13.67 -11.92
C GLY A 107 -26.86 14.47 -11.15
N TRP A 108 -25.60 14.45 -11.59
CA TRP A 108 -24.52 15.24 -10.98
C TRP A 108 -24.25 16.52 -11.78
N THR A 109 -24.02 17.60 -11.07
CA THR A 109 -23.53 18.87 -11.62
C THR A 109 -22.04 18.97 -11.36
N VAL A 110 -21.23 18.93 -12.42
CA VAL A 110 -19.76 19.02 -12.35
C VAL A 110 -19.36 20.49 -12.27
N THR A 111 -18.50 20.83 -11.31
CA THR A 111 -18.13 22.23 -10.96
C THR A 111 -16.70 22.60 -11.31
N ASP A 112 -15.86 21.63 -11.70
CA ASP A 112 -14.46 21.84 -12.07
C ASP A 112 -14.10 20.97 -13.29
N THR A 113 -12.96 21.26 -13.91
CA THR A 113 -12.43 20.52 -15.06
C THR A 113 -12.11 19.07 -14.66
N PRO A 114 -12.51 18.07 -15.48
CA PRO A 114 -12.14 16.67 -15.27
C PRO A 114 -10.62 16.48 -15.11
N ARG A 115 -10.19 15.88 -14.01
CA ARG A 115 -8.77 15.56 -13.78
C ARG A 115 -8.46 14.18 -14.30
N ARG A 116 -7.62 14.09 -15.34
CA ARG A 116 -7.22 12.80 -15.94
C ARG A 116 -6.26 12.03 -15.04
N LYS A 117 -6.59 10.76 -14.80
CA LYS A 117 -5.70 9.74 -14.20
C LYS A 117 -5.39 8.66 -15.24
N PRO A 118 -4.40 7.78 -15.00
CA PRO A 118 -4.04 6.75 -15.96
C PRO A 118 -5.18 5.81 -16.39
N LYS A 119 -6.22 5.65 -15.55
CA LYS A 119 -7.30 4.66 -15.77
C LYS A 119 -8.73 5.20 -15.59
N HIS A 120 -8.90 6.50 -15.33
CA HIS A 120 -10.19 7.14 -15.05
C HIS A 120 -10.06 8.67 -15.06
N PHE A 121 -11.19 9.36 -14.98
CA PHE A 121 -11.27 10.77 -14.62
C PHE A 121 -11.75 10.92 -13.18
N GLU A 122 -11.23 11.92 -12.49
CA GLU A 122 -11.78 12.43 -11.24
C GLU A 122 -12.57 13.70 -11.55
N LEU A 123 -13.83 13.76 -11.10
CA LEU A 123 -14.72 14.91 -11.27
C LEU A 123 -15.09 15.48 -9.91
N LEU A 124 -15.12 16.80 -9.78
CA LEU A 124 -15.73 17.47 -8.65
C LEU A 124 -17.18 17.78 -9.00
N ALA A 125 -18.12 17.19 -8.27
CA ALA A 125 -19.54 17.35 -8.55
C ALA A 125 -20.39 17.46 -7.29
N HIS A 126 -21.59 18.00 -7.43
CA HIS A 126 -22.62 18.04 -6.40
C HIS A 126 -23.96 17.59 -6.98
N ARG A 127 -24.90 17.26 -6.11
CA ARG A 127 -26.27 16.91 -6.47
C ARG A 127 -27.19 17.80 -5.64
N GLY A 128 -27.81 18.81 -6.27
CA GLY A 128 -28.54 19.84 -5.51
C GLY A 128 -27.63 20.54 -4.50
N ASP A 129 -28.10 20.67 -3.26
CA ASP A 129 -27.36 21.29 -2.14
C ASP A 129 -26.45 20.30 -1.38
N ASP A 130 -26.20 19.12 -1.94
CA ASP A 130 -25.33 18.10 -1.33
C ASP A 130 -23.87 18.56 -1.25
N VAL A 131 -23.14 17.96 -0.30
CA VAL A 131 -21.70 18.17 -0.14
C VAL A 131 -20.96 17.80 -1.43
N ALA A 132 -20.00 18.65 -1.80
CA ALA A 132 -19.12 18.42 -2.94
C ALA A 132 -18.48 17.02 -2.84
N THR A 133 -18.61 16.27 -3.92
CA THR A 133 -18.25 14.85 -4.02
C THR A 133 -17.26 14.67 -5.16
N GLU A 134 -16.22 13.90 -4.90
CA GLU A 134 -15.29 13.43 -5.91
C GLU A 134 -15.80 12.13 -6.53
N LEU A 135 -16.13 12.18 -7.81
CA LEU A 135 -16.55 11.03 -8.61
C LEU A 135 -15.36 10.45 -9.36
N HIS A 136 -15.22 9.12 -9.33
CA HIS A 136 -14.25 8.42 -10.17
C HIS A 136 -15.01 7.73 -11.30
N VAL A 137 -14.75 8.19 -12.52
CA VAL A 137 -15.44 7.71 -13.73
C VAL A 137 -14.42 7.05 -14.63
N ASP A 138 -14.60 5.76 -14.93
CA ASP A 138 -13.73 5.11 -15.92
C ASP A 138 -13.97 5.66 -17.33
N PHE A 139 -13.12 5.28 -18.28
CA PHE A 139 -13.21 5.78 -19.67
C PHE A 139 -14.44 5.27 -20.43
N ALA A 140 -15.15 4.27 -19.90
CA ALA A 140 -16.43 3.82 -20.46
C ALA A 140 -17.62 4.65 -19.93
N GLY A 141 -17.40 5.55 -18.97
CA GLY A 141 -18.45 6.34 -18.34
C GLY A 141 -19.07 5.68 -17.10
N THR A 142 -18.42 4.66 -16.51
CA THR A 142 -18.93 4.04 -15.28
C THR A 142 -18.42 4.81 -14.06
N ILE A 143 -19.34 5.36 -13.26
CA ILE A 143 -19.02 5.92 -11.94
C ILE A 143 -18.84 4.74 -10.97
N TYR A 144 -17.59 4.36 -10.70
CA TYR A 144 -17.29 3.19 -9.85
C TYR A 144 -16.91 3.55 -8.41
N LYS A 145 -16.68 4.83 -8.11
CA LYS A 145 -16.38 5.30 -6.76
C LYS A 145 -16.87 6.73 -6.57
N GLN A 146 -17.41 6.98 -5.39
CA GLN A 146 -17.86 8.29 -4.91
C GLN A 146 -17.29 8.49 -3.51
N LYS A 147 -16.75 9.67 -3.22
CA LYS A 147 -16.28 10.03 -1.88
C LYS A 147 -16.42 11.53 -1.65
N PRO A 148 -16.52 12.00 -0.39
CA PRO A 148 -16.44 13.43 -0.10
C PRO A 148 -15.22 14.07 -0.75
N ALA A 149 -15.40 15.25 -1.34
CA ALA A 149 -14.31 15.99 -1.93
C ALA A 149 -13.33 16.44 -0.84
N ASP A 150 -12.04 16.24 -1.08
CA ASP A 150 -10.97 16.76 -0.22
C ASP A 150 -10.76 18.25 -0.53
N PRO A 151 -11.07 19.18 0.40
CA PRO A 151 -10.94 20.60 0.15
C PRO A 151 -9.52 21.01 -0.23
N ALA A 152 -8.48 20.40 0.35
CA ALA A 152 -7.09 20.75 0.05
C ALA A 152 -6.71 20.35 -1.38
N LYS A 153 -7.25 19.23 -1.86
CA LYS A 153 -7.03 18.73 -3.22
C LYS A 153 -7.71 19.62 -4.28
N TRP A 154 -8.90 20.11 -3.97
CA TRP A 154 -9.76 20.83 -4.92
C TRP A 154 -9.66 22.36 -4.80
N ALA A 155 -9.10 22.91 -3.72
CA ALA A 155 -8.82 24.35 -3.60
C ALA A 155 -7.62 24.84 -4.42
N ALA A 156 -6.71 23.95 -4.83
CA ALA A 156 -5.45 24.31 -5.50
C ALA A 156 -5.59 24.66 -7.01
N GLY A 157 -6.75 25.13 -7.46
CA GLY A 157 -7.04 25.35 -8.88
C GLY A 157 -7.93 26.56 -9.20
N ALA A 158 -8.10 27.49 -8.27
CA ALA A 158 -8.71 28.80 -8.56
C ALA A 158 -7.69 29.79 -9.13
#